data_AF-A0AA95MQW0-F1
#
_entry.id   AF-A0AA95MQW0-F1
#
_cell.length_a   1.000
_cell.length_b   1.000
_cell.length_c   1.000
_cell.angle_alpha   90.00
_cell.angle_beta   90.00
_cell.angle_gamma   90.00
#
_symmetry.space_group_name_H-M   'P 1'
#
loop_
_entity.id
_entity.type
_entity.pdbx_description
1 polymer ?
#
loop_
_entity_poly.entity_id
_entity_poly.type
_entity_poly.pdbx_seq_one_letter_code
_entity_poly.pdbx_strand_id
1 'polypeptide(L)' 'MRREVLEYIEQQKELKQFLREQPHWYRKLSRNPYDIQSLEVASLHYYKKTIPDRVEKFSSGVQMANMMYQMFQVMKTQN' A
#
# COMPACT_ATOMS: atom_id res chain seq x y z
N MET A 1 -7.45 16.27 -17.84
CA MET A 1 -7.78 14.84 -17.95
C MET A 1 -8.84 14.66 -19.04
N ARG A 2 -8.69 13.63 -19.89
CA ARG A 2 -9.63 13.37 -20.98
C ARG A 2 -10.97 12.87 -20.43
N ARG A 3 -12.07 13.17 -21.13
CA ARG A 3 -13.43 12.86 -20.68
C ARG A 3 -13.72 11.37 -20.55
N GLU A 4 -13.25 10.56 -21.50
CA GLU A 4 -13.38 9.09 -21.46
C GLU A 4 -12.74 8.45 -20.21
N VAL A 5 -11.60 9.00 -19.74
CA VAL A 5 -10.91 8.54 -18.53
C VAL A 5 -11.73 8.87 -17.28
N LEU A 6 -12.34 10.06 -17.26
CA LEU A 6 -13.24 10.46 -16.18
C LEU A 6 -14.46 9.57 -16.11
N GLU A 7 -15.12 9.34 -17.24
CA GLU A 7 -16.30 8.48 -17.34
C GLU A 7 -15.99 7.05 -16.88
N TYR A 8 -14.83 6.51 -17.26
CA TYR A 8 -14.36 5.20 -16.80
C TYR A 8 -14.14 5.15 -15.28
N ILE A 9 -13.48 6.16 -14.70
CA ILE A 9 -13.24 6.22 -13.25
C ILE A 9 -14.56 6.39 -12.49
N GLU A 10 -15.52 7.13 -13.05
CA GLU A 10 -16.82 7.32 -12.41
C GLU A 10 -17.67 6.06 -12.35
N GLN A 11 -17.50 5.15 -13.32
CA GLN A 11 -18.14 3.83 -13.30
C GLN A 11 -17.61 2.94 -12.16
N GLN A 12 -16.39 3.17 -11.69
CA GLN A 12 -15.75 2.37 -10.64
C GLN A 12 -15.64 3.14 -9.33
N LYS A 13 -16.51 2.81 -8.35
CA LYS A 13 -16.55 3.49 -7.05
C LYS A 13 -15.20 3.48 -6.32
N GLU A 14 -14.45 2.38 -6.38
CA GLU A 14 -13.14 2.25 -5.74
C GLU A 14 -12.09 3.15 -6.38
N LEU A 15 -12.01 3.20 -7.71
CA LEU A 15 -11.10 4.11 -8.41
C LEU A 15 -11.45 5.57 -8.13
N LYS A 16 -12.74 5.92 -8.12
CA LYS A 16 -13.21 7.25 -7.77
C LYS A 16 -12.82 7.64 -6.35
N GLN A 17 -12.91 6.72 -5.41
CA GLN A 17 -12.50 6.94 -4.03
C GLN A 17 -10.97 7.09 -3.92
N PHE A 18 -10.21 6.20 -4.56
CA PHE A 18 -8.74 6.26 -4.62
C PHE A 18 -8.25 7.59 -5.20
N LEU A 19 -8.88 8.09 -6.26
CA LEU A 19 -8.52 9.35 -6.90
C LEU A 19 -8.73 10.55 -5.97
N ARG A 20 -9.76 10.51 -5.10
CA ARG A 20 -10.01 11.53 -4.07
C ARG A 20 -8.98 11.47 -2.95
N GLU A 21 -8.60 10.26 -2.53
CA GLU A 21 -7.61 10.05 -1.47
C GLU A 21 -6.19 10.38 -1.96
N GLN A 22 -5.91 10.20 -3.25
CA GLN A 22 -4.60 10.39 -3.87
C GLN A 22 -4.66 11.40 -5.03
N PRO A 23 -4.79 12.72 -4.74
CA PRO A 23 -5.02 13.75 -5.75
C PRO A 23 -3.85 13.95 -6.73
N HIS A 24 -2.67 13.39 -6.45
CA HIS A 24 -1.54 13.41 -7.38
C HIS A 24 -1.89 12.70 -8.72
N TRP A 25 -2.78 11.70 -8.68
CA TRP A 25 -3.25 11.01 -9.88
C TRP A 25 -4.07 11.88 -10.82
N TYR A 26 -4.81 12.88 -10.32
CA TYR A 26 -5.50 13.86 -11.18
C TYR A 26 -4.50 14.60 -12.08
N ARG A 27 -3.34 14.97 -11.55
CA ARG A 27 -2.30 15.66 -12.30
C ARG A 27 -1.62 14.70 -13.29
N LYS A 28 -1.34 13.47 -12.85
CA LYS A 28 -0.71 12.44 -13.70
C LYS A 28 -1.57 12.07 -14.90
N LEU A 29 -2.84 11.73 -14.68
CA LEU A 29 -3.82 11.40 -15.74
C LEU A 29 -4.22 12.61 -16.60
N SER A 30 -4.05 13.83 -16.08
CA SER A 30 -4.21 15.04 -16.89
C SER A 30 -3.08 15.26 -17.88
N ARG A 31 -1.86 14.81 -17.56
CA ARG A 31 -0.69 14.89 -18.44
C ARG A 31 -0.64 13.72 -19.41
N ASN A 32 -0.92 12.51 -18.92
CA ASN A 32 -0.96 11.30 -19.74
C ASN A 32 -2.24 10.50 -19.45
N PRO A 33 -3.26 10.56 -20.32
CA PRO A 33 -4.50 9.82 -20.13
C PRO A 33 -4.34 8.30 -20.26
N TYR A 34 -3.23 7.80 -20.84
CA TYR A 34 -2.98 6.37 -21.01
C TYR A 34 -2.48 5.67 -19.73
N ASP A 35 -2.13 6.42 -18.68
CA ASP A 35 -1.66 5.89 -17.39
C ASP A 35 -2.80 5.30 -16.53
N ILE A 36 -3.98 5.05 -17.11
CA ILE A 36 -5.15 4.53 -16.39
C ILE A 36 -4.90 3.12 -15.84
N GLN A 37 -4.17 2.28 -16.58
CA GLN A 37 -3.75 0.96 -16.08
C GLN A 37 -2.84 1.07 -14.85
N SER A 38 -1.98 2.10 -14.81
CA SER A 38 -1.14 2.35 -13.63
C SER A 38 -1.96 2.81 -12.43
N LEU A 39 -3.05 3.57 -12.65
CA LEU A 39 -4.00 3.95 -11.61
C LEU A 39 -4.67 2.72 -11.00
N GLU A 40 -5.13 1.79 -11.85
CA GLU A 40 -5.77 0.55 -11.40
C GLU A 40 -4.84 -0.29 -10.54
N VAL A 41 -3.62 -0.54 -11.02
CA VAL A 41 -2.60 -1.28 -10.26
C VAL A 41 -2.34 -0.59 -8.92
N ALA A 42 -2.12 0.73 -8.91
CA ALA A 42 -1.87 1.48 -7.68
C ALA A 42 -3.05 1.43 -6.70
N SER A 43 -4.29 1.47 -7.20
CA SER A 43 -5.50 1.34 -6.38
C SER A 43 -5.61 -0.04 -5.72
N LEU A 44 -5.23 -1.11 -6.44
CA LEU A 44 -5.22 -2.48 -5.93
C LEU A 44 -4.19 -2.63 -4.81
N HIS A 45 -2.99 -2.06 -4.98
CA HIS A 45 -1.95 -2.04 -3.96
C HIS A 45 -2.37 -1.22 -2.73
N TYR A 46 -2.96 -0.04 -2.94
CA TYR A 46 -3.37 0.87 -1.88
C TYR A 46 -4.46 0.28 -0.97
N TYR A 47 -5.50 -0.32 -1.58
CA TYR A 47 -6.55 -1.02 -0.83
C TYR A 47 -6.14 -2.41 -0.33
N LYS A 48 -4.86 -2.78 -0.48
CA LYS A 48 -4.28 -4.05 -0.03
C LYS A 48 -5.07 -5.28 -0.50
N LYS A 49 -5.60 -5.23 -1.74
CA LYS A 49 -6.17 -6.41 -2.41
C LYS A 49 -5.08 -7.39 -2.85
N THR A 50 -3.80 -7.00 -2.74
CA THR A 50 -2.63 -7.87 -2.71
C THR A 50 -2.10 -7.99 -1.27
N ILE A 51 -1.89 -9.22 -0.80
CA ILE A 51 -1.43 -9.58 0.56
C ILE A 51 0.12 -9.77 0.65
N PRO A 52 0.99 -8.76 0.42
CA PRO A 52 2.39 -8.92 0.88
C PRO A 52 2.78 -7.94 2.01
N ASP A 53 2.25 -6.72 2.06
CA ASP A 53 2.80 -5.69 2.97
C ASP A 53 2.29 -5.77 4.43
N ARG A 54 1.35 -6.67 4.72
CA ARG A 54 1.01 -6.98 6.12
C ARG A 54 1.98 -7.97 6.77
N VAL A 55 2.86 -8.61 5.99
CA VAL A 55 3.86 -9.56 6.53
C VAL A 55 5.15 -8.82 6.94
N GLU A 56 5.53 -7.76 6.22
CA GLU A 56 6.79 -7.05 6.51
C GLU A 56 6.75 -6.34 7.87
N LYS A 57 5.63 -5.68 8.21
CA LYS A 57 5.42 -5.06 9.54
C LYS A 57 5.27 -6.08 10.67
N PHE A 58 4.97 -7.34 10.38
CA PHE A 58 4.97 -8.41 11.39
C PHE A 58 6.38 -8.98 11.65
N SER A 59 7.28 -8.95 10.68
CA SER A 59 8.65 -9.47 10.88
C SER A 59 9.47 -8.62 11.87
N SER A 60 9.28 -7.29 11.86
CA SER A 60 10.02 -6.38 12.74
C SER A 60 9.67 -6.56 14.22
N GLY A 61 8.42 -6.97 14.52
CA GLY A 61 8.00 -7.28 15.90
C GLY A 61 8.60 -8.58 16.43
N VAL A 62 8.73 -9.61 15.59
CA VAL A 62 9.30 -10.92 15.99
C VAL A 62 10.82 -10.84 16.15
N GLN A 63 11.52 -10.06 15.32
CA GLN A 63 12.97 -9.89 15.43
C GLN A 63 13.39 -9.26 16.77
N MET A 64 12.65 -8.24 17.26
CA MET A 64 12.91 -7.66 18.59
C MET A 64 12.57 -8.63 19.73
N ALA A 65 11.52 -9.44 19.60
CA ALA A 65 11.17 -10.46 20.60
C ALA A 65 12.25 -11.54 20.76
N ASN A 66 12.86 -11.99 19.66
CA ASN A 66 13.97 -12.95 19.71
C ASN A 66 15.21 -12.36 20.39
N MET A 67 15.53 -11.10 20.13
CA MET A 67 16.67 -10.43 20.77
C MET A 67 16.46 -10.29 22.29
N MET A 68 15.27 -9.88 22.72
CA MET A 68 14.93 -9.79 24.15
C MET A 68 14.93 -11.16 24.84
N TYR A 69 14.43 -12.21 24.18
CA TYR A 69 14.45 -13.58 24.73
C TYR A 69 15.88 -14.10 24.92
N GLN A 70 16.76 -13.86 23.95
CA GLN A 70 18.17 -14.24 24.06
C GLN A 70 18.88 -13.49 25.21
N MET A 71 18.63 -12.19 25.37
CA MET A 71 19.18 -11.43 26.51
C MET A 71 18.71 -11.98 27.85
N PHE A 72 17.43 -12.38 27.97
CA PHE A 72 16.90 -12.96 29.21
C PHE A 72 17.54 -14.32 29.57
N GLN A 73 17.84 -15.16 28.57
CA GLN A 73 18.56 -16.42 28.80
C GLN A 73 19.98 -16.17 29.30
N VAL A 74 20.71 -15.24 28.68
CA VAL A 74 22.09 -14.89 29.09
C VAL A 74 22.13 -14.39 30.54
N MET A 75 21.15 -13.58 30.95
CA MET A 75 21.04 -13.11 32.35
C MET A 75 20.74 -14.22 33.35
N LYS A 76 19.94 -15.23 32.98
CA LYS A 76 19.66 -16.38 33.83
C LYS A 76 20.85 -17.33 33.98
N THR A 77 21.74 -17.41 32.99
CA THR A 77 22.91 -18.31 33.02
C THR A 77 24.11 -17.71 33.78
N GLN A 78 24.06 -16.42 34.16
CA GLN A 78 25.14 -15.75 34.91
C GLN A 78 24.92 -15.66 36.43
N ASN A 79 23.82 -16.19 36.97
CA ASN A 79 23.59 -16.37 38.41
C ASN A 79 23.61 -17.85 38.79
#